data_AF-A0A0A7EZB2-F1
#
_entry.id   AF-A0A0A7EZB2-F1
#
_cell.length_a   1.000
_cell.length_b   1.000
_cell.length_c   1.000
_cell.angle_alpha   90.00
_cell.angle_beta   90.00
_cell.angle_gamma   90.00
#
_symmetry.space_group_name_H-M   'P 1'
#
loop_
_entity.id
_entity.type
_entity.pdbx_description
1 polymer ?
#
loop_
_entity_poly.entity_id
_entity_poly.type
_entity_poly.pdbx_seq_one_letter_code
_entity_poly.pdbx_strand_id
1 'polypeptide(L)'
;AIFLMENVSTEELINSQAKSKELVDEAIRCKLKILQNDGVVNSPCARPRKTSHALFLLGGQTFMCDKLYLVDQKAKEIIPKADIPSPRKEFSACAIGCKVYITGGRGSENGVSKDVWVYDTVHE
;
A
#
# COMPACT_ATOMS: atom_id res chain seq x y z
N ALA A 1 -8.43 25.63 10.77
CA ALA A 1 -8.50 25.56 9.30
C ALA A 1 -7.64 26.63 8.62
N ILE A 2 -7.45 27.79 9.27
CA ILE A 2 -6.66 28.96 8.81
C ILE A 2 -5.38 28.58 8.06
N PHE A 3 -4.44 27.83 8.65
CA PHE A 3 -3.20 27.46 7.95
C PHE A 3 -3.43 26.74 6.61
N LEU A 4 -4.34 25.76 6.57
CA LEU A 4 -4.65 25.03 5.32
C LEU A 4 -5.27 25.96 4.26
N MET A 5 -6.13 26.88 4.70
CA MET A 5 -6.81 27.83 3.82
C MET A 5 -5.86 28.90 3.29
N GLU A 6 -5.03 29.49 4.15
CA GLU A 6 -4.24 30.69 3.81
C GLU A 6 -2.84 30.38 3.31
N ASN A 7 -2.26 29.23 3.67
CA ASN A 7 -0.88 28.90 3.32
C ASN A 7 -0.85 27.72 2.34
N VAL A 8 -1.58 26.64 2.62
CA VAL A 8 -1.48 25.42 1.80
C VAL A 8 -2.31 25.50 0.53
N SER A 9 -3.54 26.04 0.60
CA SER A 9 -4.43 26.11 -0.58
C SER A 9 -3.93 27.09 -1.65
N THR A 10 -3.04 28.00 -1.29
CA THR A 10 -2.45 29.02 -2.17
C THR A 10 -1.18 28.55 -2.85
N GLU A 11 -0.56 27.44 -2.42
CA GLU A 11 0.67 26.92 -2.99
C GLU A 11 0.50 26.57 -4.48
N GLU A 12 1.49 26.94 -5.29
CA GLU A 12 1.47 26.67 -6.74
C GLU A 12 1.42 25.15 -7.01
N LEU A 13 2.22 24.37 -6.27
CA LEU A 13 2.26 22.91 -6.41
C LEU A 13 0.90 22.26 -6.12
N ILE A 14 0.14 22.81 -5.16
CA ILE A 14 -1.21 22.33 -4.84
C ILE A 14 -2.19 22.70 -5.94
N ASN A 15 -2.11 23.94 -6.46
CA ASN A 15 -2.99 24.42 -7.52
C ASN A 15 -2.67 23.83 -8.90
N SER A 16 -1.44 23.37 -9.12
CA SER A 16 -1.00 22.77 -10.38
C SER A 16 -1.62 21.39 -10.65
N GLN A 17 -2.17 20.72 -9.63
CA GLN A 17 -2.73 19.37 -9.74
C GLN A 17 -4.12 19.29 -9.11
N ALA A 18 -5.12 18.92 -9.90
CA ALA A 18 -6.51 18.79 -9.43
C ALA A 18 -6.64 17.88 -8.19
N LYS A 19 -5.90 16.75 -8.18
CA LYS A 19 -5.93 15.81 -7.05
C LYS A 19 -5.41 16.42 -5.76
N SER A 20 -4.35 17.21 -5.83
CA SER A 20 -3.76 17.88 -4.68
C SER A 20 -4.75 18.89 -4.08
N LYS A 21 -5.44 19.65 -4.93
CA LYS A 21 -6.50 20.56 -4.50
C LYS A 21 -7.65 19.84 -3.80
N GLU A 22 -8.16 18.75 -4.38
CA GLU A 22 -9.21 17.93 -3.78
C GLU A 22 -8.84 17.45 -2.36
N LEU A 23 -7.59 17.02 -2.16
CA LEU A 23 -7.08 16.56 -0.87
C LEU A 23 -7.03 17.68 0.17
N VAL A 24 -6.57 18.87 -0.21
CA VAL A 24 -6.51 20.04 0.68
C VAL A 24 -7.91 20.51 1.04
N ASP A 25 -8.83 20.56 0.07
CA ASP A 25 -10.23 20.91 0.29
C ASP A 25 -10.93 19.92 1.22
N GLU A 26 -10.67 18.62 1.06
CA GLU A 26 -11.15 17.60 1.99
C GLU A 26 -10.60 17.82 3.41
N ALA A 27 -9.30 18.05 3.55
CA ALA A 27 -8.67 18.30 4.84
C ALA A 27 -9.26 19.53 5.55
N ILE A 28 -9.54 20.61 4.80
CA ILE A 28 -10.20 21.81 5.31
C ILE A 28 -11.61 21.48 5.83
N ARG A 29 -12.44 20.80 5.03
CA ARG A 29 -13.80 20.38 5.45
C ARG A 29 -13.77 19.53 6.71
N CYS A 30 -12.85 18.56 6.77
CA CYS A 30 -12.66 17.71 7.95
C CYS A 30 -12.29 18.53 9.19
N LYS A 31 -11.34 19.46 9.05
CA LYS A 31 -10.89 20.29 10.17
C LYS A 31 -11.99 21.22 10.67
N LEU A 32 -12.80 21.79 9.77
CA LEU A 32 -13.95 22.63 10.14
C LEU A 32 -14.99 21.83 10.91
N LYS A 33 -15.35 20.64 10.41
CA LYS A 33 -16.29 19.74 11.07
C LYS A 33 -15.87 19.39 12.50
N ILE A 34 -14.58 19.10 12.70
CA ILE A 34 -14.00 18.85 14.03
C ILE A 34 -14.11 20.10 14.92
N LEU A 35 -13.73 21.27 14.41
CA LEU A 35 -13.77 22.53 15.18
C LEU A 35 -15.20 22.94 15.57
N GLN A 36 -16.18 22.53 14.77
CA GLN A 36 -17.61 22.79 15.00
C GLN A 36 -18.28 21.70 15.85
N ASN A 37 -17.55 20.65 16.26
CA ASN A 37 -18.11 19.46 16.91
C ASN A 37 -19.29 18.83 16.14
N ASP A 38 -19.27 18.92 14.81
CA ASP A 38 -20.35 18.45 13.93
C ASP A 38 -20.24 16.95 13.64
N GLY A 39 -20.09 16.13 14.68
CA GLY A 39 -20.02 14.67 14.56
C GLY A 39 -18.73 14.13 13.91
N VAL A 40 -18.77 12.85 13.51
CA VAL A 40 -17.57 12.10 13.10
C VAL A 40 -17.14 12.45 11.67
N VAL A 41 -15.84 12.61 11.48
CA VAL A 41 -15.22 12.77 10.16
C VAL A 41 -14.95 11.40 9.55
N ASN A 42 -15.70 11.06 8.50
CA ASN A 42 -15.62 9.76 7.82
C ASN A 42 -15.19 9.88 6.35
N SER A 43 -14.63 11.02 5.94
CA SER A 43 -14.16 11.22 4.58
C SER A 43 -12.98 10.29 4.27
N PRO A 44 -12.76 9.91 3.00
CA PRO A 44 -11.78 8.88 2.62
C PRO A 44 -10.37 9.09 3.21
N CYS A 45 -9.86 10.32 3.24
CA CYS A 45 -8.53 10.65 3.74
C CYS A 45 -8.48 10.88 5.25
N ALA A 46 -9.63 11.08 5.90
CA ALA A 46 -9.73 11.28 7.35
C ALA A 46 -10.12 10.01 8.11
N ARG A 47 -10.58 8.97 7.42
CA ARG A 47 -10.71 7.64 8.00
C ARG A 47 -9.34 7.22 8.52
N PRO A 48 -9.19 6.87 9.81
CA PRO A 48 -7.96 6.29 10.29
C PRO A 48 -7.59 5.14 9.37
N ARG A 49 -6.36 5.15 8.83
CA ARG A 49 -5.83 3.97 8.16
C ARG A 49 -5.99 2.84 9.16
N LYS A 50 -6.83 1.84 8.85
CA LYS A 50 -6.82 0.60 9.63
C LYS A 50 -5.41 0.06 9.50
N THR A 51 -4.58 0.28 10.50
CA THR A 51 -3.21 -0.23 10.55
C THR A 51 -3.28 -1.71 10.89
N SER A 52 -3.91 -2.50 10.03
CA SER A 52 -3.61 -3.91 9.98
C SER A 52 -2.34 -4.02 9.14
N HIS A 53 -1.22 -4.21 9.81
CA HIS A 53 0.01 -4.59 9.13
C HIS A 53 -0.14 -6.05 8.73
N ALA A 54 -0.29 -6.31 7.43
CA ALA A 54 -0.18 -7.65 6.90
C ALA A 54 1.31 -8.03 6.88
N LEU A 55 1.64 -9.20 7.41
CA LEU A 55 2.97 -9.77 7.28
C LEU A 55 2.90 -10.86 6.20
N PHE A 56 3.60 -10.63 5.09
CA PHE A 56 3.71 -11.60 4.02
C PHE A 56 5.04 -12.35 4.07
N LEU A 57 5.00 -13.65 3.80
CA LEU A 57 6.15 -14.51 3.58
C LEU A 57 6.28 -14.84 2.10
N LEU A 58 7.50 -14.66 1.60
CA LEU A 58 7.83 -14.73 0.18
C LEU A 58 9.18 -15.41 0.02
N GLY A 59 9.18 -16.65 -0.49
CA GLY A 59 10.38 -17.36 -0.93
C GLY A 59 11.60 -17.27 0.00
N GLY A 60 12.78 -17.52 -0.56
CA GLY A 60 14.05 -17.49 0.16
C GLY A 60 15.20 -17.86 -0.76
N GLN A 61 16.37 -18.18 -0.20
CA GLN A 61 17.54 -18.59 -0.99
C GLN A 61 17.56 -20.09 -1.31
N THR A 62 16.91 -20.91 -0.49
CA THR A 62 17.04 -22.38 -0.55
C THR A 62 16.16 -22.98 -1.64
N PHE A 63 14.85 -22.77 -1.57
CA PHE A 63 13.88 -23.37 -2.47
C PHE A 63 13.22 -22.30 -3.34
N MET A 64 12.88 -22.68 -4.58
CA MET A 64 12.02 -21.86 -5.41
C MET A 64 10.62 -21.84 -4.81
N CYS A 65 10.02 -20.66 -4.80
CA CYS A 65 8.65 -20.45 -4.34
C CYS A 65 7.87 -19.79 -5.47
N ASP A 66 6.68 -20.30 -5.70
CA ASP A 66 5.66 -19.75 -6.59
C ASP A 66 4.45 -19.26 -5.80
N LYS A 67 4.58 -19.05 -4.48
CA LYS A 67 3.47 -18.63 -3.61
C LYS A 67 3.83 -17.46 -2.72
N LEU A 68 2.82 -16.62 -2.51
CA LEU A 68 2.75 -15.60 -1.47
C LEU A 68 1.94 -16.16 -0.29
N TYR A 69 2.46 -16.03 0.92
CA TYR A 69 1.77 -16.44 2.14
C TYR A 69 1.51 -15.26 3.06
N LEU A 70 0.35 -15.23 3.72
CA LEU A 70 0.03 -14.33 4.81
C LEU A 70 0.34 -15.02 6.14
N VAL A 71 1.01 -14.31 7.05
CA VAL A 71 1.16 -14.74 8.44
C VAL A 71 -0.01 -14.19 9.25
N ASP A 72 -0.91 -15.07 9.67
CA ASP A 72 -1.93 -14.72 10.66
C ASP A 72 -1.30 -14.87 12.06
N GLN A 73 -0.93 -13.73 12.65
CA GLN A 73 -0.33 -13.70 13.99
C GLN A 73 -1.31 -14.09 15.09
N LYS A 74 -2.63 -13.93 14.87
CA LYS A 74 -3.65 -14.28 15.87
C LYS A 74 -3.92 -15.78 15.87
N ALA A 75 -4.14 -16.35 14.68
CA ALA A 75 -4.33 -17.78 14.52
C ALA A 75 -3.01 -18.58 14.65
N LYS A 76 -1.86 -17.89 14.53
CA LYS A 76 -0.51 -18.47 14.44
C LYS A 76 -0.37 -19.43 13.25
N GLU A 77 -0.93 -19.02 12.12
CA GLU A 77 -0.98 -19.81 10.89
C GLU A 77 -0.29 -19.08 9.73
N ILE A 78 0.18 -19.87 8.76
CA ILE A 78 0.72 -19.38 7.49
C ILE A 78 -0.28 -19.79 6.40
N ILE A 79 -0.92 -18.80 5.79
CA ILE A 79 -2.04 -19.01 4.88
C ILE A 79 -1.60 -18.67 3.46
N PRO A 80 -1.72 -19.58 2.48
CA PRO A 80 -1.43 -19.26 1.08
C PRO A 80 -2.42 -18.21 0.55
N LYS A 81 -1.92 -17.20 -0.17
CA LYS A 81 -2.73 -16.08 -0.66
C LYS A 81 -2.79 -15.98 -2.18
N ALA A 82 -1.66 -16.14 -2.86
CA ALA A 82 -1.62 -16.05 -4.31
C ALA A 82 -0.43 -16.82 -4.88
N ASP A 83 -0.55 -17.19 -6.15
CA ASP A 83 0.53 -17.76 -6.93
C ASP A 83 1.33 -16.65 -7.63
N ILE A 84 2.66 -16.75 -7.57
CA ILE A 84 3.62 -15.94 -8.32
C ILE A 84 3.75 -16.57 -9.71
N PRO A 85 3.89 -15.80 -10.81
CA PRO A 85 3.78 -16.31 -12.18
C PRO A 85 4.76 -17.42 -12.55
N SER A 86 5.90 -17.50 -11.86
CA SER A 86 6.83 -18.62 -12.01
C SER A 86 7.61 -18.86 -10.72
N PRO A 87 7.89 -20.15 -10.38
CA PRO A 87 8.72 -20.50 -9.24
C PRO A 87 10.10 -19.84 -9.31
N ARG A 88 10.45 -19.09 -8.26
CA ARG A 88 11.72 -18.36 -8.19
C ARG A 88 12.26 -18.24 -6.77
N LYS A 89 13.57 -18.00 -6.67
CA LYS A 89 14.29 -17.77 -5.40
C LYS A 89 15.23 -16.56 -5.53
N GLU A 90 15.81 -16.10 -4.42
CA GLU A 90 16.77 -14.97 -4.42
C GLU A 90 16.24 -13.70 -5.10
N PHE A 91 14.93 -13.43 -4.99
CA PHE A 91 14.30 -12.22 -5.51
C PHE A 91 14.22 -11.12 -4.44
N SER A 92 13.98 -9.88 -4.89
CA SER A 92 13.69 -8.76 -4.01
C SER A 92 12.19 -8.47 -3.99
N ALA A 93 11.68 -8.03 -2.85
CA ALA A 93 10.30 -7.59 -2.70
C ALA A 93 10.20 -6.27 -1.93
N CYS A 94 9.25 -5.43 -2.32
CA CYS A 94 8.93 -4.21 -1.57
C CYS A 94 7.43 -3.93 -1.58
N ALA A 95 6.93 -3.28 -0.53
CA ALA A 95 5.56 -2.82 -0.45
C ALA A 95 5.49 -1.32 -0.76
N ILE A 96 4.64 -0.92 -1.70
CA ILE A 96 4.35 0.48 -2.01
C ILE A 96 2.84 0.66 -1.97
N GLY A 97 2.35 1.40 -0.97
CA GLY A 97 0.92 1.52 -0.72
C GLY A 97 0.30 0.17 -0.35
N CYS A 98 -0.72 -0.26 -1.11
CA CYS A 98 -1.39 -1.56 -0.95
C CYS A 98 -0.93 -2.59 -1.99
N LYS A 99 0.24 -2.37 -2.60
CA LYS A 99 0.80 -3.26 -3.62
C LYS A 99 2.14 -3.82 -3.16
N VAL A 100 2.33 -5.11 -3.36
CA VAL A 100 3.61 -5.80 -3.13
C VAL A 100 4.24 -6.08 -4.49
N TYR A 101 5.46 -5.60 -4.68
CA TYR A 101 6.23 -5.76 -5.91
C TYR A 101 7.29 -6.82 -5.69
N ILE A 102 7.40 -7.75 -6.63
CA ILE A 102 8.44 -8.77 -6.67
C ILE A 102 9.26 -8.56 -7.93
N THR A 103 10.59 -8.49 -7.78
CA THR A 103 11.51 -8.20 -8.87
C THR A 103 12.69 -9.17 -8.87
N GLY A 104 13.15 -9.52 -10.08
CA GLY A 104 14.30 -10.40 -10.26
C GLY A 104 14.07 -11.81 -9.74
N GLY A 105 15.12 -12.38 -9.16
CA GLY A 105 15.17 -13.78 -8.73
C GLY A 105 15.57 -14.74 -9.82
N ARG A 106 15.91 -15.95 -9.39
CA ARG A 106 16.40 -17.04 -10.24
C ARG A 106 15.35 -18.14 -10.37
N GLY A 107 15.08 -18.55 -11.60
CA GLY A 107 14.32 -19.76 -11.93
C GLY A 107 15.24 -20.99 -12.01
N SER A 108 14.71 -22.10 -12.52
CA SER A 108 15.42 -23.39 -12.69
C SER A 108 16.62 -23.31 -13.64
N GLU A 109 16.56 -22.48 -14.68
CA GLU A 109 17.56 -22.47 -15.76
C GLU A 109 18.78 -21.57 -15.50
N ASN A 110 19.14 -21.29 -14.25
CA ASN A 110 20.17 -20.30 -13.85
C ASN A 110 19.95 -18.86 -14.38
N GLY A 111 18.86 -18.61 -15.12
CA GLY A 111 18.46 -17.31 -15.62
C GLY A 111 17.90 -16.41 -14.51
N VAL A 112 18.13 -15.10 -14.68
CA VAL A 112 17.52 -14.06 -13.82
C VAL A 112 16.23 -13.60 -14.46
N SER A 113 15.17 -13.54 -13.67
CA SER A 113 13.85 -13.09 -14.12
C SER A 113 13.88 -11.59 -14.44
N LYS A 114 13.23 -11.20 -15.54
CA LYS A 114 13.21 -9.81 -16.04
C LYS A 114 11.86 -9.12 -15.83
N ASP A 115 10.89 -9.85 -15.31
CA ASP A 115 9.55 -9.37 -15.03
C ASP A 115 9.46 -8.73 -13.64
N VAL A 116 8.44 -7.90 -13.48
CA VAL A 116 8.00 -7.36 -12.19
C VAL A 116 6.60 -7.88 -11.96
N TRP A 117 6.41 -8.64 -10.90
CA TRP A 117 5.08 -9.08 -10.48
C TRP A 117 4.55 -8.18 -9.39
N VAL A 118 3.24 -7.90 -9.43
CA VAL A 118 2.57 -7.02 -8.50
C VAL A 118 1.36 -7.72 -7.91
N TYR A 119 1.32 -7.79 -6.59
CA TYR A 119 0.16 -8.25 -5.84
C TYR A 119 -0.58 -7.04 -5.26
N ASP A 120 -1.89 -6.93 -5.50
CA ASP A 120 -2.73 -5.86 -4.97
C ASP A 120 -3.55 -6.39 -3.79
N THR A 121 -3.30 -5.88 -2.58
CA THR A 121 -3.94 -6.37 -1.36
C THR A 121 -5.37 -5.86 -1.19
N VAL A 122 -5.85 -4.97 -2.06
CA VAL A 122 -7.22 -4.41 -2.00
C VAL A 122 -8.18 -5.18 -2.88
N HIS A 123 -7.68 -5.76 -3.98
CA HIS A 123 -8.49 -6.38 -5.03
C HIS A 123 -8.31 -7.91 -5.06
N GLU A 124 -8.16 -8.54 -3.89
CA GLU A 124 -8.16 -10.01 -3.75
C GLU A 124 -9.48 -10.65 -4.23
#